data_AF-A0AAU7TPQ6-F1
#
_entry.id   AF-A0AAU7TPQ6-F1
#
_cell.length_a   1.000
_cell.length_b   1.000
_cell.length_c   1.000
_cell.angle_alpha   90.00
_cell.angle_beta   90.00
_cell.angle_gamma   90.00
#
_symmetry.space_group_name_H-M   'P 1'
#
loop_
_entity.id
_entity.type
_entity.pdbx_description
1 polymer ?
#
loop_
_entity_poly.entity_id
_entity_poly.type
_entity_poly.pdbx_seq_one_letter_code
_entity_poly.pdbx_strand_id
1 'polypeptide(L)'
;MEWVRRRAGSLLGFGLLGGFVWATVVGLSMPSWFEPDESCARKFPGSDRDVSAIRTSWFPPSASCVYGDQVRPYLSPARSVVLSVIGVLLLIVLVTGLVLTVRRLRGDTGPLRTADGIDLGHRRRSHLMFGALDMGVALALLGFAGLLAIVFGGVPGVILFAVSALVGLSAFGTLLDQHMGPLPGTARDSRRRGTVAGLATLLVAAAATVLLHTAVRSMFWAVPLGAIAYAAIVAVQWSWVSRASRVRCSG
;
A
#
# COMPACT_ATOMS: atom_id res chain seq x y z
N MET A 1 -14.72 -19.57 14.59
CA MET A 1 -14.41 -18.75 13.38
C MET A 1 -13.59 -17.48 13.65
N GLU A 2 -13.50 -16.97 14.88
CA GLU A 2 -12.74 -15.74 15.18
C GLU A 2 -11.22 -15.87 15.00
N TRP A 3 -10.67 -17.06 15.23
CA TRP A 3 -9.25 -17.35 15.05
C TRP A 3 -8.77 -17.19 13.60
N VAL A 4 -9.55 -17.68 12.63
CA VAL A 4 -9.29 -17.48 11.19
C VAL A 4 -9.37 -16.00 10.81
N ARG A 5 -10.31 -15.26 11.43
CA ARG A 5 -10.52 -13.82 11.21
C ARG A 5 -9.37 -12.96 11.74
N ARG A 6 -8.77 -13.31 12.88
CA ARG A 6 -7.55 -12.65 13.42
C ARG A 6 -6.32 -12.95 12.55
N ARG A 7 -6.18 -14.19 12.06
CA ARG A 7 -5.05 -14.61 11.22
C ARG A 7 -5.05 -13.99 9.82
N ALA A 8 -6.20 -13.64 9.26
CA ALA A 8 -6.29 -13.04 7.92
C ALA A 8 -5.46 -11.75 7.80
N GLY A 9 -5.51 -10.88 8.81
CA GLY A 9 -4.72 -9.64 8.83
C GLY A 9 -3.22 -9.91 8.96
N SER A 10 -2.84 -10.88 9.81
CA SER A 10 -1.45 -11.29 9.97
C SER A 10 -0.89 -11.93 8.70
N LEU A 11 -1.66 -12.79 8.02
CA LEU A 11 -1.23 -13.45 6.78
C LEU A 11 -0.98 -12.44 5.66
N LEU A 12 -1.87 -11.46 5.48
CA LEU A 12 -1.67 -10.40 4.51
C LEU A 12 -0.45 -9.53 4.88
N GLY A 13 -0.29 -9.19 6.16
CA GLY A 13 0.88 -8.46 6.66
C GLY A 13 2.19 -9.20 6.39
N PHE A 14 2.27 -10.49 6.72
CA PHE A 14 3.45 -11.32 6.44
C PHE A 14 3.71 -11.48 4.94
N GLY A 15 2.66 -11.64 4.13
CA GLY A 15 2.78 -11.70 2.68
C GLY A 15 3.36 -10.41 2.11
N LEU A 16 2.88 -9.24 2.56
CA LEU A 16 3.37 -7.95 2.07
C LEU A 16 4.80 -7.68 2.52
N LEU A 17 5.10 -7.88 3.81
CA LEU A 17 6.44 -7.72 4.35
C LEU A 17 7.44 -8.69 3.69
N GLY A 18 7.09 -9.97 3.62
CA GLY A 18 7.90 -10.98 2.95
C GLY A 18 8.08 -10.68 1.47
N GLY A 19 7.04 -10.21 0.80
CA GLY A 19 7.08 -9.73 -0.59
C GLY A 19 8.06 -8.58 -0.77
N PHE A 20 8.02 -7.56 0.09
CA PHE A 20 8.97 -6.44 0.04
C PHE A 20 10.40 -6.89 0.25
N VAL A 21 10.65 -7.72 1.26
CA VAL A 21 11.97 -8.30 1.51
C VAL A 21 12.43 -9.09 0.28
N TRP A 22 11.56 -9.90 -0.31
CA TRP A 22 11.86 -10.66 -1.52
C TRP A 22 12.21 -9.74 -2.70
N ALA A 23 11.39 -8.72 -2.97
CA ALA A 23 11.62 -7.77 -4.06
C ALA A 23 12.95 -7.02 -3.89
N THR A 24 13.26 -6.58 -2.67
CA THR A 24 14.54 -5.96 -2.31
C THR A 24 15.70 -6.93 -2.50
N VAL A 25 15.59 -8.17 -2.02
CA VAL A 25 16.64 -9.19 -2.19
C VAL A 25 16.87 -9.48 -3.67
N VAL A 26 15.81 -9.62 -4.48
CA VAL A 26 15.91 -9.83 -5.93
C VAL A 26 16.58 -8.63 -6.59
N GLY A 27 16.14 -7.41 -6.30
CA GLY A 27 16.70 -6.18 -6.85
C GLY A 27 18.19 -6.02 -6.52
N LEU A 28 18.57 -6.23 -5.25
CA LEU A 28 19.98 -6.21 -4.83
C LEU A 28 20.82 -7.37 -5.38
N SER A 29 20.18 -8.43 -5.89
CA SER A 29 20.89 -9.55 -6.53
C SER A 29 21.14 -9.34 -8.03
N MET A 30 20.57 -8.28 -8.61
CA MET A 30 20.74 -7.90 -10.02
C MET A 30 21.80 -6.79 -10.16
N PRO A 31 22.29 -6.51 -11.39
CA PRO A 31 23.13 -5.34 -11.64
C PRO A 31 22.44 -4.05 -11.17
N SER A 32 23.23 -3.08 -10.69
CA SER A 32 22.69 -1.79 -10.23
C SER A 32 21.91 -1.12 -11.36
N TRP A 33 20.70 -0.68 -11.05
CA TRP A 33 19.89 0.16 -11.93
C TRP A 33 20.52 1.53 -12.26
N PHE A 34 21.41 2.06 -11.42
CA PHE A 34 22.09 3.34 -11.67
C PHE A 34 23.32 3.18 -12.56
N GLU A 35 24.12 2.14 -12.31
CA GLU A 35 25.41 1.89 -12.98
C GLU A 35 25.49 0.40 -13.36
N PRO A 36 24.68 -0.02 -14.35
CA PRO A 36 24.51 -1.44 -14.66
C PRO A 36 25.78 -2.02 -15.30
N ASP A 37 26.47 -1.23 -16.13
CA ASP A 37 27.71 -1.64 -16.81
C ASP A 37 28.87 -1.79 -15.83
N GLU A 38 29.04 -0.84 -14.91
CA GLU A 38 30.05 -0.94 -13.85
C GLU A 38 29.80 -2.15 -12.93
N SER A 39 28.53 -2.44 -12.64
CA SER A 39 28.17 -3.62 -11.82
C SER A 39 28.59 -4.92 -12.50
N CYS A 40 28.38 -5.04 -13.80
CA CYS A 40 28.83 -6.18 -14.60
C CYS A 40 30.37 -6.25 -14.63
N ALA A 41 31.06 -5.14 -14.89
CA ALA A 41 32.52 -5.08 -14.92
C ALA A 41 33.17 -5.45 -13.57
N ARG A 42 32.62 -4.97 -12.44
CA ARG A 42 33.10 -5.32 -11.09
C ARG A 42 32.94 -6.80 -10.77
N LYS A 43 31.87 -7.44 -11.25
CA LYS A 43 31.60 -8.86 -10.99
C LYS A 43 32.46 -9.80 -11.84
N PHE A 44 32.78 -9.39 -13.07
CA PHE A 44 33.58 -10.16 -14.01
C PHE A 44 34.86 -9.39 -14.38
N PRO A 45 35.80 -9.20 -13.42
CA PRO A 45 37.05 -8.52 -13.71
C PRO A 45 37.85 -9.29 -14.78
N GLY A 46 38.41 -8.57 -15.74
CA GLY A 46 39.16 -9.16 -16.87
C GLY A 46 38.31 -9.51 -18.10
N SER A 47 37.09 -9.01 -18.21
CA SER A 47 36.41 -8.96 -19.51
C SER A 47 36.99 -7.81 -20.34
N ASP A 48 37.87 -8.10 -21.30
CA ASP A 48 38.51 -7.10 -22.18
C ASP A 48 37.52 -6.42 -23.16
N ARG A 49 36.22 -6.77 -23.09
CA ARG A 49 35.17 -6.24 -23.95
C ARG A 49 34.18 -5.43 -23.12
N ASP A 50 33.70 -4.34 -23.70
CA ASP A 50 32.62 -3.55 -23.12
C ASP A 50 31.31 -4.36 -23.03
N VAL A 51 30.48 -4.02 -22.04
CA VAL A 51 29.16 -4.63 -21.87
C VAL A 51 28.27 -4.17 -23.03
N SER A 52 27.84 -5.11 -23.86
CA SER A 52 27.00 -4.83 -25.03
C SER A 52 25.51 -4.78 -24.70
N ALA A 53 25.07 -5.58 -23.72
CA ALA A 53 23.70 -5.59 -23.25
C ALA A 53 23.58 -6.23 -21.86
N ILE A 54 22.55 -5.83 -21.13
CA ILE A 54 22.20 -6.40 -19.82
C ILE A 54 20.77 -6.90 -19.92
N ARG A 55 20.57 -8.18 -19.59
CA ARG A 55 19.25 -8.81 -19.59
C ARG A 55 18.86 -9.11 -18.16
N THR A 56 17.75 -8.53 -17.72
CA THR A 56 17.15 -8.80 -16.41
C THR A 56 15.72 -9.30 -16.58
N SER A 57 15.31 -10.22 -15.73
CA SER A 57 13.92 -10.68 -15.60
C SER A 57 13.60 -10.83 -14.13
N TRP A 58 12.40 -10.41 -13.73
CA TRP A 58 11.93 -10.51 -12.36
C TRP A 58 11.27 -11.85 -12.04
N PHE A 59 10.76 -12.56 -13.05
CA PHE A 59 10.16 -13.87 -12.85
C PHE A 59 10.29 -14.78 -14.09
N PRO A 60 11.03 -15.90 -14.01
CA PRO A 60 11.93 -16.24 -12.89
C PRO A 60 13.03 -15.17 -12.74
N PRO A 61 13.50 -14.87 -11.51
CA PRO A 61 14.57 -13.90 -11.31
C PRO A 61 15.82 -14.32 -12.07
N SER A 62 16.26 -13.54 -13.04
CA SER A 62 17.47 -13.83 -13.81
C SER A 62 18.17 -12.53 -14.18
N ALA A 63 19.50 -12.54 -14.16
CA ALA A 63 20.30 -11.44 -14.68
C ALA A 63 21.53 -12.01 -15.40
N SER A 64 21.84 -11.44 -16.57
CA SER A 64 23.02 -11.81 -17.36
C SER A 64 23.63 -10.58 -18.03
N CYS A 65 24.97 -10.56 -18.08
CA CYS A 65 25.75 -9.54 -18.80
C CYS A 65 26.22 -10.13 -20.13
N VAL A 66 26.07 -9.38 -21.22
CA VAL A 66 26.44 -9.80 -22.58
C VAL A 66 27.69 -9.05 -23.02
N TYR A 67 28.75 -9.77 -23.37
CA TYR A 67 30.05 -9.27 -23.80
C TYR A 67 30.35 -9.76 -25.23
N GLY A 68 29.90 -9.01 -26.24
CA GLY A 68 29.88 -9.51 -27.62
C GLY A 68 29.07 -10.81 -27.70
N ASP A 69 29.71 -11.92 -28.06
CA ASP A 69 29.05 -13.23 -28.18
C ASP A 69 28.96 -14.02 -26.86
N GLN A 70 29.63 -13.55 -25.79
CA GLN A 70 29.63 -14.25 -24.50
C GLN A 70 28.52 -13.75 -23.59
N VAL A 71 27.66 -14.65 -23.11
CA VAL A 71 26.64 -14.35 -22.09
C VAL A 71 27.10 -14.92 -20.76
N ARG A 72 27.34 -14.06 -19.77
CA ARG A 72 27.75 -14.46 -18.42
C ARG A 72 26.59 -14.31 -17.44
N PRO A 73 26.22 -15.37 -16.68
CA PRO A 73 25.12 -15.30 -15.72
C PRO A 73 25.55 -14.47 -14.50
N TYR A 74 24.91 -13.32 -14.31
CA TYR A 74 25.10 -12.49 -13.12
C TYR A 74 24.41 -13.13 -11.90
N LEU A 75 23.26 -13.78 -12.09
CA LEU A 75 22.59 -14.53 -11.03
C LEU A 75 22.76 -16.03 -11.26
N SER A 76 23.16 -16.79 -10.23
CA SER A 76 23.31 -18.24 -10.36
C SER A 76 21.95 -18.93 -10.55
N PRO A 77 21.87 -20.02 -11.34
CA PRO A 77 20.61 -20.74 -11.55
C PRO A 77 19.97 -21.26 -10.26
N ALA A 78 20.78 -21.77 -9.32
CA ALA A 78 20.29 -22.23 -8.02
C ALA A 78 19.60 -21.10 -7.22
N ARG A 79 20.19 -19.90 -7.21
CA ARG A 79 19.61 -18.73 -6.54
C ARG A 79 18.34 -18.26 -7.24
N SER A 80 18.32 -18.28 -8.57
CA SER A 80 17.12 -18.01 -9.37
C SER A 80 15.95 -18.93 -9.02
N VAL A 81 16.21 -20.25 -8.92
CA VAL A 81 15.18 -21.24 -8.55
C VAL A 81 14.67 -21.00 -7.14
N VAL A 82 15.56 -20.83 -6.15
CA VAL A 82 15.17 -20.58 -4.76
C VAL A 82 14.34 -19.30 -4.64
N LEU A 83 14.76 -18.21 -5.27
CA LEU A 83 14.01 -16.95 -5.26
C LEU A 83 12.66 -17.10 -5.99
N SER A 84 12.59 -17.88 -7.07
CA SER A 84 11.31 -18.15 -7.75
C SER A 84 10.33 -18.89 -6.85
N VAL A 85 10.79 -19.96 -6.18
CA VAL A 85 9.95 -20.75 -5.25
C VAL A 85 9.45 -19.88 -4.10
N ILE A 86 10.33 -19.08 -3.48
CA ILE A 86 9.95 -18.14 -2.43
C ILE A 86 8.93 -17.12 -2.95
N GLY A 87 9.16 -16.57 -4.15
CA GLY A 87 8.25 -15.61 -4.78
C GLY A 87 6.85 -16.19 -4.98
N VAL A 88 6.74 -17.43 -5.47
CA VAL A 88 5.46 -18.12 -5.65
C VAL A 88 4.77 -18.37 -4.30
N LEU A 89 5.49 -18.84 -3.28
CA LEU A 89 4.93 -19.07 -1.96
C LEU A 89 4.39 -17.77 -1.34
N LEU A 90 5.13 -16.66 -1.46
CA LEU A 90 4.69 -15.35 -1.00
C LEU A 90 3.46 -14.86 -1.77
N LEU A 91 3.41 -15.08 -3.09
CA LEU A 91 2.24 -14.76 -3.90
C LEU A 91 0.99 -15.52 -3.42
N ILE A 92 1.11 -16.82 -3.13
CA ILE A 92 0.00 -17.62 -2.59
C ILE A 92 -0.47 -17.07 -1.25
N VAL A 93 0.46 -16.74 -0.34
CA VAL A 93 0.14 -16.16 0.98
C VAL A 93 -0.56 -14.80 0.82
N LEU A 94 -0.06 -13.94 -0.07
CA LEU A 94 -0.64 -12.63 -0.38
C LEU A 94 -2.07 -12.75 -0.92
N VAL A 95 -2.28 -13.58 -1.94
CA VAL A 95 -3.60 -13.79 -2.54
C VAL A 95 -4.57 -14.35 -1.50
N THR A 96 -4.13 -15.32 -0.70
CA THR A 96 -4.95 -15.90 0.38
C THR A 96 -5.32 -14.85 1.42
N GLY A 97 -4.35 -14.07 1.90
CA GLY A 97 -4.56 -12.97 2.85
C GLY A 97 -5.52 -11.92 2.31
N LEU A 98 -5.40 -11.56 1.03
CA LEU A 98 -6.28 -10.61 0.36
C LEU A 98 -7.72 -11.13 0.27
N VAL A 99 -7.91 -12.37 -0.18
CA VAL A 99 -9.24 -13.01 -0.27
C VAL A 99 -9.90 -13.07 1.10
N LEU A 100 -9.17 -13.47 2.15
CA LEU A 100 -9.69 -13.51 3.52
C LEU A 100 -10.04 -12.12 4.04
N THR A 101 -9.25 -11.09 3.70
CA THR A 101 -9.52 -9.70 4.06
C THR A 101 -10.79 -9.17 3.39
N VAL A 102 -10.97 -9.44 2.10
CA VAL A 102 -12.19 -9.09 1.34
C VAL A 102 -13.42 -9.78 1.93
N ARG A 103 -13.31 -11.08 2.26
CA ARG A 103 -14.40 -11.81 2.93
C ARG A 103 -14.74 -11.22 4.29
N ARG A 104 -13.73 -10.78 5.06
CA ARG A 104 -13.95 -10.12 6.36
C ARG A 104 -14.71 -8.80 6.22
N LEU A 105 -14.40 -8.00 5.19
CA LEU A 105 -15.11 -6.74 4.90
C LEU A 105 -16.59 -6.97 4.55
N ARG A 106 -16.92 -8.14 3.98
CA ARG A 106 -18.29 -8.52 3.60
C ARG A 106 -19.10 -9.21 4.73
N GLY A 107 -18.49 -9.53 5.86
CA GLY A 107 -19.16 -10.24 6.96
C GLY A 107 -20.06 -9.37 7.85
N ASP A 108 -20.49 -9.94 8.98
CA ASP A 108 -21.54 -9.40 9.85
C ASP A 108 -21.38 -7.93 10.24
N THR A 109 -22.52 -7.26 10.37
CA THR A 109 -22.72 -5.87 10.78
C THR A 109 -22.09 -5.57 12.14
N GLY A 110 -22.02 -6.57 13.03
CA GLY A 110 -21.55 -6.39 14.40
C GLY A 110 -22.58 -5.63 15.26
N PRO A 111 -22.29 -5.43 16.55
CA PRO A 111 -23.21 -4.75 17.46
C PRO A 111 -23.42 -3.29 17.04
N LEU A 112 -24.64 -2.80 17.26
CA LEU A 112 -25.00 -1.41 17.02
C LEU A 112 -24.35 -0.52 18.09
N ARG A 113 -23.65 0.53 17.68
CA ARG A 113 -23.13 1.57 18.59
C ARG A 113 -24.13 2.70 18.67
N THR A 114 -24.61 3.00 19.87
CA THR A 114 -25.54 4.11 20.12
C THR A 114 -24.79 5.42 20.31
N ALA A 115 -25.52 6.54 20.22
CA ALA A 115 -24.99 7.89 20.42
C ALA A 115 -25.22 8.41 21.86
N ASP A 116 -25.73 7.56 22.75
CA ASP A 116 -26.21 7.96 24.07
C ASP A 116 -25.05 8.47 24.94
N GLY A 117 -25.17 9.71 25.43
CA GLY A 117 -24.15 10.34 26.29
C GLY A 117 -22.87 10.80 25.58
N ILE A 118 -22.81 10.75 24.24
CA ILE A 118 -21.61 11.16 23.48
C ILE A 118 -21.85 12.51 22.80
N ASP A 119 -20.94 13.47 23.03
CA ASP A 119 -20.92 14.73 22.28
C ASP A 119 -20.47 14.50 20.82
N LEU A 120 -21.46 14.44 19.92
CA LEU A 120 -21.26 14.29 18.49
C LEU A 120 -20.55 15.49 17.85
N GLY A 121 -20.71 16.69 18.43
CA GLY A 121 -20.09 17.92 17.96
C GLY A 121 -18.57 17.89 18.20
N HIS A 122 -18.16 17.58 19.43
CA HIS A 122 -16.75 17.38 19.76
C HIS A 122 -16.14 16.25 18.92
N ARG A 123 -16.82 15.10 18.83
CA ARG A 123 -16.36 13.95 18.03
C ARG A 123 -16.15 14.30 16.56
N ARG A 124 -17.06 15.08 15.96
CA ARG A 124 -16.92 15.57 14.57
C ARG A 124 -15.70 16.47 14.41
N ARG A 125 -15.49 17.42 15.33
CA ARG A 125 -14.32 18.32 15.27
C ARG A 125 -13.02 17.53 15.39
N SER A 126 -12.94 16.59 16.34
CA SER A 126 -11.78 15.72 16.51
C SER A 126 -11.52 14.86 15.29
N HIS A 127 -12.55 14.30 14.65
CA HIS A 127 -12.39 13.55 13.40
C HIS A 127 -11.83 14.42 12.26
N LEU A 128 -12.32 15.66 12.12
CA LEU A 128 -11.87 16.57 11.07
C LEU A 128 -10.45 17.10 11.30
N MET A 129 -10.06 17.39 12.54
CA MET A 129 -8.73 17.90 12.86
C MET A 129 -7.70 16.79 13.00
N PHE A 130 -7.87 15.90 13.98
CA PHE A 130 -6.90 14.84 14.26
C PHE A 130 -6.92 13.76 13.19
N GLY A 131 -8.09 13.36 12.70
CA GLY A 131 -8.17 12.37 11.62
C GLY A 131 -7.51 12.83 10.32
N ALA A 132 -7.62 14.13 9.98
CA ALA A 132 -6.93 14.68 8.81
C ALA A 132 -5.41 14.77 9.01
N LEU A 133 -4.96 15.18 10.19
CA LEU A 133 -3.54 15.24 10.53
C LEU A 133 -2.91 13.84 10.50
N ASP A 134 -3.54 12.87 11.15
CA ASP A 134 -3.14 11.47 11.18
C ASP A 134 -3.07 10.87 9.76
N MET A 135 -4.04 11.20 8.90
CA MET A 135 -4.03 10.79 7.50
C MET A 135 -2.89 11.45 6.71
N GLY A 136 -2.60 12.72 6.97
CA GLY A 136 -1.44 13.40 6.40
C GLY A 136 -0.12 12.71 6.76
N VAL A 137 0.06 12.34 8.03
CA VAL A 137 1.23 11.57 8.50
C VAL A 137 1.30 10.21 7.80
N ALA A 138 0.18 9.49 7.70
CA ALA A 138 0.13 8.21 6.99
C ALA A 138 0.56 8.33 5.51
N LEU A 139 0.12 9.39 4.83
CA LEU A 139 0.52 9.67 3.44
C LEU A 139 2.00 10.05 3.32
N ALA A 140 2.56 10.78 4.28
CA ALA A 140 3.98 11.10 4.31
C ALA A 140 4.84 9.82 4.40
N LEU A 141 4.46 8.92 5.32
CA LEU A 141 5.12 7.61 5.48
C LEU A 141 4.97 6.76 4.22
N LEU A 142 3.81 6.77 3.57
CA LEU A 142 3.59 6.07 2.31
C LEU A 142 4.41 6.65 1.17
N GLY A 143 4.53 7.97 1.06
CA GLY A 143 5.40 8.59 0.06
C GLY A 143 6.85 8.12 0.23
N PHE A 144 7.35 8.12 1.47
CA PHE A 144 8.70 7.63 1.78
C PHE A 144 8.85 6.14 1.42
N ALA A 145 7.90 5.30 1.84
CA ALA A 145 7.91 3.87 1.50
C ALA A 145 7.81 3.62 -0.02
N GLY A 146 7.09 4.48 -0.76
CA GLY A 146 6.98 4.41 -2.21
C GLY A 146 8.32 4.68 -2.91
N LEU A 147 9.09 5.66 -2.43
CA LEU A 147 10.45 5.90 -2.92
C LEU A 147 11.34 4.67 -2.70
N LEU A 148 11.31 4.08 -1.50
CA LEU A 148 12.07 2.86 -1.20
C LEU A 148 11.66 1.70 -2.10
N ALA A 149 10.35 1.54 -2.36
CA ALA A 149 9.83 0.46 -3.20
C ALA A 149 10.31 0.57 -4.65
N ILE A 150 10.35 1.80 -5.20
CA ILE A 150 10.89 2.06 -6.54
C ILE A 150 12.39 1.77 -6.57
N VAL A 151 13.13 2.30 -5.59
CA VAL A 151 14.60 2.23 -5.52
C VAL A 151 15.10 0.80 -5.36
N PHE A 152 14.49 0.02 -4.47
CA PHE A 152 15.01 -1.30 -4.09
C PHE A 152 14.27 -2.45 -4.75
N GLY A 153 13.01 -2.28 -5.12
CA GLY A 153 12.15 -3.38 -5.56
C GLY A 153 11.75 -3.35 -7.03
N GLY A 154 12.07 -2.30 -7.77
CA GLY A 154 11.68 -2.16 -9.18
C GLY A 154 10.18 -2.37 -9.40
N VAL A 155 9.80 -3.06 -10.50
CA VAL A 155 8.39 -3.31 -10.84
C VAL A 155 7.66 -4.12 -9.75
N PRO A 156 8.19 -5.24 -9.22
CA PRO A 156 7.52 -5.96 -8.14
C PRO A 156 7.37 -5.14 -6.86
N GLY A 157 8.37 -4.33 -6.52
CA GLY A 157 8.31 -3.40 -5.39
C GLY A 157 7.17 -2.41 -5.51
N VAL A 158 7.00 -1.81 -6.70
CA VAL A 158 5.89 -0.89 -6.98
C VAL A 158 4.52 -1.58 -6.84
N ILE A 159 4.38 -2.81 -7.33
CA ILE A 159 3.13 -3.58 -7.21
C ILE A 159 2.81 -3.86 -5.72
N LEU A 160 3.79 -4.35 -4.96
CA LEU A 160 3.63 -4.63 -3.54
C LEU A 160 3.32 -3.36 -2.73
N PHE A 161 3.95 -2.25 -3.08
CA PHE A 161 3.65 -0.95 -2.52
C PHE A 161 2.22 -0.51 -2.82
N ALA A 162 1.77 -0.60 -4.06
CA ALA A 162 0.41 -0.23 -4.42
C ALA A 162 -0.63 -1.04 -3.62
N VAL A 163 -0.44 -2.37 -3.52
CA VAL A 163 -1.33 -3.23 -2.72
C VAL A 163 -1.27 -2.88 -1.24
N SER A 164 -0.07 -2.64 -0.69
CA SER A 164 0.12 -2.25 0.71
C SER A 164 -0.52 -0.90 1.04
N ALA A 165 -0.38 0.08 0.14
CA ALA A 165 -1.00 1.39 0.29
C ALA A 165 -2.52 1.28 0.28
N LEU A 166 -3.09 0.54 -0.69
CA LEU A 166 -4.54 0.30 -0.78
C LEU A 166 -5.09 -0.34 0.51
N VAL A 167 -4.47 -1.42 0.98
CA VAL A 167 -4.90 -2.13 2.18
C VAL A 167 -4.66 -1.29 3.43
N GLY A 168 -3.49 -0.67 3.55
CA GLY A 168 -3.07 0.13 4.69
C GLY A 168 -3.96 1.34 4.92
N LEU A 169 -4.20 2.15 3.89
CA LEU A 169 -5.10 3.31 3.97
C LEU A 169 -6.56 2.90 4.23
N SER A 170 -7.02 1.79 3.64
CA SER A 170 -8.36 1.26 3.92
C SER A 170 -8.53 0.88 5.39
N ALA A 171 -7.52 0.19 5.95
CA ALA A 171 -7.50 -0.21 7.35
C ALA A 171 -7.38 1.00 8.27
N PHE A 172 -6.51 1.96 7.93
CA PHE A 172 -6.30 3.18 8.70
C PHE A 172 -7.55 4.06 8.74
N GLY A 173 -8.17 4.31 7.59
CA GLY A 173 -9.44 5.05 7.53
C GLY A 173 -10.57 4.33 8.28
N THR A 174 -10.59 2.99 8.27
CA THR A 174 -11.50 2.20 9.11
C THR A 174 -11.26 2.43 10.60
N LEU A 175 -10.00 2.44 11.05
CA LEU A 175 -9.66 2.70 12.44
C LEU A 175 -10.09 4.12 12.85
N LEU A 176 -9.79 5.12 12.03
CA LEU A 176 -10.21 6.51 12.27
C LEU A 176 -11.74 6.63 12.37
N ASP A 177 -12.50 6.00 11.46
CA ASP A 177 -13.97 6.02 11.55
C ASP A 177 -14.48 5.23 12.77
N GLN A 178 -13.82 4.15 13.19
CA GLN A 178 -14.23 3.43 14.39
C GLN A 178 -14.03 4.25 15.66
N HIS A 179 -12.97 5.06 15.72
CA HIS A 179 -12.66 5.91 16.88
C HIS A 179 -13.45 7.21 16.89
N MET A 180 -13.58 7.87 15.73
CA MET A 180 -14.10 9.25 15.63
C MET A 180 -15.24 9.40 14.62
N GLY A 181 -15.69 8.32 13.98
CA GLY A 181 -16.73 8.35 12.96
C GLY A 181 -18.15 8.63 13.49
N PRO A 182 -19.11 8.87 12.58
CA PRO A 182 -20.51 9.17 12.92
C PRO A 182 -21.20 8.04 13.69
N LEU A 183 -22.07 8.43 14.63
CA LEU A 183 -22.96 7.57 15.43
C LEU A 183 -24.42 8.03 15.28
N PRO A 184 -25.41 7.14 15.52
CA PRO A 184 -25.28 5.69 15.73
C PRO A 184 -24.83 4.95 14.46
N GLY A 185 -24.25 3.76 14.61
CA GLY A 185 -23.79 2.96 13.46
C GLY A 185 -23.27 1.57 13.82
N THR A 186 -23.08 0.73 12.79
CA THR A 186 -22.54 -0.62 12.97
C THR A 186 -21.05 -0.70 12.62
N ALA A 187 -20.38 -1.79 13.01
CA ALA A 187 -18.99 -2.03 12.63
C ALA A 187 -18.79 -2.17 11.11
N ARG A 188 -19.83 -2.62 10.38
CA ARG A 188 -19.82 -2.67 8.91
C ARG A 188 -19.95 -1.28 8.29
N ASP A 189 -20.80 -0.41 8.83
CA ASP A 189 -20.92 0.96 8.34
C ASP A 189 -19.59 1.70 8.50
N SER A 190 -18.95 1.50 9.65
CA SER A 190 -17.66 2.10 9.92
C SER A 190 -16.55 1.61 8.99
N ARG A 191 -16.50 0.30 8.74
CA ARG A 191 -15.60 -0.28 7.72
C ARG A 191 -15.83 0.30 6.34
N ARG A 192 -17.10 0.46 5.91
CA ARG A 192 -17.43 1.03 4.60
C ARG A 192 -17.00 2.49 4.49
N ARG A 193 -17.40 3.34 5.43
CA ARG A 193 -17.07 4.77 5.43
C ARG A 193 -15.57 5.00 5.52
N GLY A 194 -14.89 4.30 6.43
CA GLY A 194 -13.45 4.41 6.61
C GLY A 194 -12.66 3.90 5.41
N THR A 195 -13.06 2.76 4.80
CA THR A 195 -12.43 2.26 3.57
C THR A 195 -12.61 3.24 2.41
N VAL A 196 -13.82 3.78 2.23
CA VAL A 196 -14.09 4.77 1.18
C VAL A 196 -13.27 6.04 1.40
N ALA A 197 -13.19 6.54 2.64
CA ALA A 197 -12.39 7.72 2.96
C ALA A 197 -10.90 7.49 2.66
N GLY A 198 -10.32 6.38 3.14
CA GLY A 198 -8.92 6.05 2.88
C GLY A 198 -8.60 5.90 1.39
N LEU A 199 -9.43 5.15 0.64
CA LEU A 199 -9.22 4.93 -0.80
C LEU A 199 -9.43 6.19 -1.63
N ALA A 200 -10.45 7.00 -1.33
CA ALA A 200 -10.70 8.24 -2.04
C ALA A 200 -9.57 9.26 -1.79
N THR A 201 -9.08 9.36 -0.55
CA THR A 201 -7.90 10.18 -0.24
C THR A 201 -6.66 9.71 -1.00
N LEU A 202 -6.40 8.40 -1.05
CA LEU A 202 -5.30 7.84 -1.85
C LEU A 202 -5.44 8.19 -3.33
N LEU A 203 -6.64 8.05 -3.89
CA LEU A 203 -6.91 8.35 -5.29
C LEU A 203 -6.70 9.83 -5.61
N VAL A 204 -7.12 10.73 -4.72
CA VAL A 204 -6.87 12.17 -4.86
C VAL A 204 -5.36 12.47 -4.83
N ALA A 205 -4.62 11.89 -3.88
CA ALA A 205 -3.17 12.06 -3.78
C ALA A 205 -2.43 11.51 -5.03
N ALA A 206 -2.85 10.35 -5.52
CA ALA A 206 -2.30 9.72 -6.73
C ALA A 206 -2.60 10.55 -7.99
N ALA A 207 -3.86 10.99 -8.17
CA ALA A 207 -4.27 11.82 -9.30
C ALA A 207 -3.51 13.14 -9.32
N ALA A 208 -3.35 13.80 -8.16
CA ALA A 208 -2.55 15.01 -8.05
C ALA A 208 -1.09 14.77 -8.47
N THR A 209 -0.51 13.66 -8.03
CA THR A 209 0.87 13.29 -8.40
C THR A 209 1.04 13.12 -9.91
N VAL A 210 0.07 12.47 -10.57
CA VAL A 210 0.08 12.28 -12.03
C VAL A 210 -0.08 13.62 -12.76
N LEU A 211 -1.04 14.44 -12.37
CA LEU A 211 -1.33 15.73 -13.03
C LEU A 211 -0.17 16.72 -12.91
N LEU A 212 0.54 16.73 -11.77
CA LEU A 212 1.65 17.64 -11.51
C LEU A 212 2.98 17.21 -12.16
N HIS A 213 3.04 16.06 -12.85
CA HIS A 213 4.19 15.52 -13.59
C HIS A 213 5.54 15.59 -12.85
N THR A 214 5.54 15.65 -11.52
CA THR A 214 6.75 15.90 -10.71
C THR A 214 6.76 15.00 -9.48
N ALA A 215 7.27 13.77 -9.63
CA ALA A 215 7.24 12.74 -8.58
C ALA A 215 7.94 13.13 -7.25
N VAL A 216 8.98 13.98 -7.31
CA VAL A 216 9.71 14.43 -6.11
C VAL A 216 9.05 15.66 -5.46
N ARG A 217 8.51 16.57 -6.28
CA ARG A 217 7.81 17.78 -5.78
C ARG A 217 6.41 17.42 -5.26
N SER A 218 5.79 16.38 -5.79
CA SER A 218 4.46 15.93 -5.40
C SER A 218 4.40 15.42 -3.97
N MET A 219 5.47 14.87 -3.39
CA MET A 219 5.46 14.42 -1.99
C MET A 219 5.18 15.56 -1.00
N PHE A 220 5.69 16.77 -1.27
CA PHE A 220 5.43 17.94 -0.42
C PHE A 220 3.97 18.41 -0.49
N TRP A 221 3.31 18.24 -1.64
CA TRP A 221 1.92 18.64 -1.83
C TRP A 221 0.92 17.53 -1.50
N ALA A 222 1.29 16.26 -1.64
CA ALA A 222 0.43 15.10 -1.42
C ALA A 222 -0.03 15.00 0.04
N VAL A 223 0.82 15.40 1.00
CA VAL A 223 0.49 15.41 2.43
C VAL A 223 -0.61 16.42 2.76
N PRO A 224 -0.44 17.75 2.54
CA PRO A 224 -1.48 18.71 2.85
C PRO A 224 -2.73 18.50 1.99
N LEU A 225 -2.57 18.18 0.69
CA LEU A 225 -3.71 17.91 -0.20
C LEU A 225 -4.49 16.68 0.23
N GLY A 226 -3.82 15.61 0.63
CA GLY A 226 -4.45 14.39 1.13
C GLY A 226 -5.17 14.59 2.47
N ALA A 227 -4.58 15.38 3.38
CA ALA A 227 -5.23 15.76 4.64
C ALA A 227 -6.51 16.57 4.38
N ILE A 228 -6.45 17.56 3.48
CA ILE A 228 -7.63 18.36 3.07
C ILE A 228 -8.69 17.48 2.40
N ALA A 229 -8.28 16.60 1.48
CA ALA A 229 -9.19 15.69 0.80
C ALA A 229 -9.88 14.75 1.80
N TYR A 230 -9.14 14.19 2.75
CA TYR A 230 -9.69 13.37 3.82
C TYR A 230 -10.70 14.15 4.66
N ALA A 231 -10.34 15.36 5.12
CA ALA A 231 -11.23 16.22 5.89
C ALA A 231 -12.53 16.53 5.12
N ALA A 232 -12.44 16.82 3.82
CA ALA A 232 -13.59 17.09 2.96
C ALA A 232 -14.50 15.84 2.84
N ILE A 233 -13.92 14.67 2.58
CA ILE A 233 -14.68 13.42 2.48
C ILE A 233 -15.40 13.12 3.80
N VAL A 234 -14.69 13.22 4.93
CA VAL A 234 -15.27 12.99 6.26
C VAL A 234 -16.35 14.03 6.57
N ALA A 235 -16.16 15.30 6.21
CA ALA A 235 -17.18 16.33 6.39
C ALA A 235 -18.48 16.00 5.63
N VAL A 236 -18.34 15.51 4.39
CA VAL A 236 -19.48 15.04 3.59
C VAL A 236 -20.17 13.86 4.27
N GLN A 237 -19.41 12.86 4.72
CA GLN A 237 -19.95 11.68 5.43
C GLN A 237 -20.74 12.07 6.69
N TRP A 238 -20.23 12.99 7.51
CA TRP A 238 -20.96 13.53 8.66
C TRP A 238 -22.25 14.25 8.24
N SER A 239 -22.21 15.05 7.16
CA SER A 239 -23.38 15.78 6.69
C SER A 239 -24.51 14.87 6.21
N TRP A 240 -24.18 13.72 5.60
CA TRP A 240 -25.16 12.76 5.10
C TRP A 240 -25.86 12.04 6.25
N VAL A 241 -25.12 11.64 7.28
CA VAL A 241 -25.70 11.00 8.47
C VAL A 241 -26.66 11.94 9.19
N SER A 242 -26.29 13.23 9.33
CA SER A 242 -27.17 14.25 9.95
C SER A 242 -28.42 14.60 9.13
N ARG A 243 -28.45 14.32 7.82
CA ARG A 243 -29.66 14.46 7.00
C ARG A 243 -30.56 13.23 7.15
N ALA A 244 -29.98 12.04 7.09
CA ALA A 244 -30.72 10.79 7.21
C ALA A 244 -31.44 10.65 8.57
N SER A 245 -30.83 11.16 9.66
CA SER A 245 -31.48 11.19 10.97
C SER A 245 -32.65 12.17 11.05
N ARG A 246 -32.55 13.35 10.41
CA ARG A 246 -33.64 14.34 10.38
C ARG A 246 -34.89 13.82 9.66
N VAL A 247 -34.71 13.14 8.53
CA VAL A 247 -35.83 12.57 7.74
C VAL A 247 -36.61 11.51 8.53
N ARG A 248 -35.97 10.76 9.44
CA ARG A 248 -36.62 9.74 10.28
C ARG A 248 -37.47 10.31 11.43
N CYS A 249 -37.25 11.55 11.83
CA CYS A 249 -37.99 12.17 12.94
C CYS A 249 -39.10 13.13 12.47
N SER A 250 -39.22 13.36 11.15
CA SER A 250 -40.18 14.28 10.55
C SER A 250 -41.36 13.58 9.85
N GLY A 251 -41.46 12.26 9.95
CA GLY A 251 -42.57 11.45 9.44
C GLY A 251 -43.15 10.61 10.57
#